data_AF-A0A0D3J4Z8-F1
#
_entry.id   AF-A0A0D3J4Z8-F1
#
_cell.length_a   1.000
_cell.length_b   1.000
_cell.length_c   1.000
_cell.angle_alpha   90.00
_cell.angle_beta   90.00
_cell.angle_gamma   90.00
#
_symmetry.space_group_name_H-M   'P 1'
#
loop_
_entity.id
_entity.type
_entity.pdbx_description
1 polymer ?
#
loop_
_entity_poly.entity_id
_entity_poly.type
_entity_poly.pdbx_seq_one_letter_code
_entity_poly.pdbx_strand_id
1 'polypeptide(L)'
;MCRTAVQRVIDPVGPHRLTGKVVEGFKRGSKQLGWPTANLDPAAFESRFDASTEGVYVGWAAIRDPTLPEEAQAVHKAVLSMGWNPTYTDRMRSQSGHGA
;
A
#
# COMPACT_ATOMS: atom_id res chain seq x y z
N MET A 1 -0.96 34.16 -14.09
CA MET A 1 -1.32 32.81 -13.61
C MET A 1 -0.09 32.23 -12.92
N CYS A 2 -0.11 32.12 -11.59
CA CYS A 2 1.00 31.54 -10.83
C CYS A 2 0.95 30.02 -10.99
N ARG A 3 1.92 29.42 -11.68
CA ARG A 3 2.11 27.97 -11.69
C ARG A 3 2.74 27.61 -10.35
N THR A 4 1.93 27.14 -9.40
CA THR A 4 2.47 26.48 -8.20
C THR A 4 3.33 25.32 -8.67
N ALA A 5 4.65 25.43 -8.48
CA ALA A 5 5.55 24.33 -8.74
C ALA A 5 5.16 23.19 -7.78
N VAL A 6 4.78 22.04 -8.32
CA VAL A 6 4.57 20.84 -7.50
C VAL A 6 5.92 20.51 -6.87
N GLN A 7 6.00 20.67 -5.55
CA GLN A 7 7.20 20.38 -4.79
C GLN A 7 7.41 18.86 -4.82
N ARG A 8 8.43 18.41 -5.57
CA ARG A 8 8.77 16.98 -5.74
C ARG A 8 9.73 16.53 -4.64
N VAL A 9 9.30 16.66 -3.39
CA VAL A 9 10.10 16.25 -2.23
C VAL A 9 9.49 14.97 -1.66
N ILE A 10 10.35 13.97 -1.42
CA ILE A 10 9.98 12.76 -0.69
C ILE A 10 10.50 12.94 0.73
N ASP A 11 9.59 13.03 1.69
CA ASP A 11 9.95 13.13 3.09
C ASP A 11 10.27 11.73 3.65
N PRO A 12 11.46 11.51 4.24
CA PRO A 12 11.77 10.25 4.89
C PRO A 12 10.86 10.02 6.09
N VAL A 13 10.15 8.90 6.10
CA VAL A 13 9.24 8.52 7.19
C VAL A 13 9.87 7.56 8.20
N GLY A 14 11.13 7.17 8.01
CA GLY A 14 11.86 6.24 8.88
C GLY A 14 11.76 4.77 8.44
N PRO A 15 12.44 3.83 9.12
CA PRO A 15 12.43 2.42 8.74
C PRO A 15 11.11 1.76 9.17
N HIS A 16 10.12 1.78 8.28
CA HIS A 16 8.88 1.04 8.46
C HIS A 16 8.91 -0.27 7.69
N ARG A 17 8.76 -1.38 8.42
CA ARG A 17 8.51 -2.70 7.83
C ARG A 17 7.11 -3.16 8.22
N LEU A 18 6.34 -3.52 7.21
CA LEU A 18 5.00 -4.08 7.32
C LEU A 18 5.00 -5.50 6.77
N THR A 19 4.25 -6.37 7.41
CA THR A 19 4.11 -7.76 6.97
C THR A 19 2.71 -8.20 7.34
N GLY A 20 1.95 -8.66 6.36
CA GLY A 20 0.57 -9.10 6.54
C GLY A 20 0.15 -9.99 5.39
N LYS A 21 -0.94 -10.72 5.59
CA LYS A 21 -1.52 -11.55 4.54
C LYS A 21 -2.11 -10.65 3.45
N VAL A 22 -1.91 -11.03 2.19
CA VAL A 22 -2.63 -10.39 1.08
C VAL A 22 -4.06 -10.91 1.08
N VAL A 23 -5.02 -10.00 1.12
CA VAL A 23 -6.46 -10.29 1.15
C VAL A 23 -7.15 -9.70 -0.09
N GLU A 24 -8.26 -10.32 -0.50
CA GLU A 24 -9.07 -9.76 -1.56
C GLU A 24 -9.65 -8.40 -1.12
N GLY A 25 -9.46 -7.38 -1.96
CA GLY A 25 -10.16 -6.10 -1.80
C GLY A 25 -11.49 -6.10 -2.55
N PHE A 26 -12.12 -4.93 -2.62
CA PHE A 26 -13.45 -4.74 -3.21
C PHE A 26 -13.50 -4.81 -4.76
N LYS A 27 -12.52 -5.44 -5.42
CA LYS A 27 -12.46 -5.77 -6.86
C LYS A 27 -12.74 -4.62 -7.86
N ARG A 28 -12.71 -3.33 -7.44
CA ARG A 28 -12.90 -2.18 -8.34
C ARG A 28 -11.60 -1.68 -9.01
N GLY A 29 -10.46 -1.78 -8.32
CA GLY A 29 -9.19 -1.20 -8.79
C GLY A 29 -8.61 -1.88 -10.03
N SER A 30 -8.45 -3.21 -9.99
CA SER A 30 -7.76 -3.94 -11.08
C SER A 30 -8.56 -4.02 -12.39
N LYS A 31 -9.90 -3.99 -12.33
CA LYS A 31 -10.76 -4.06 -13.53
C LYS A 31 -10.99 -2.71 -14.23
N GLN A 32 -10.91 -1.58 -13.51
CA GLN A 32 -11.18 -0.26 -14.10
C GLN A 32 -9.94 0.60 -14.33
N LEU A 33 -8.84 0.40 -13.59
CA LEU A 33 -7.65 1.26 -13.66
C LEU A 33 -6.47 0.64 -14.40
N GLY A 34 -6.47 -0.67 -14.65
CA GLY A 34 -5.38 -1.38 -15.35
C GLY A 34 -4.15 -1.69 -14.49
N TRP A 35 -4.15 -1.35 -13.20
CA TRP A 35 -3.04 -1.57 -12.27
C TRP A 35 -3.43 -2.61 -11.21
N PRO A 36 -2.71 -3.73 -11.07
CA PRO A 36 -2.95 -4.71 -10.02
C PRO A 36 -2.57 -4.14 -8.65
N THR A 37 -3.44 -4.27 -7.66
CA THR A 37 -3.22 -3.81 -6.28
C THR A 37 -3.38 -4.96 -5.29
N ALA A 38 -2.41 -5.17 -4.40
CA ALA A 38 -2.50 -6.11 -3.28
C ALA A 38 -2.93 -5.38 -2.01
N ASN A 39 -3.95 -5.89 -1.31
CA ASN A 39 -4.40 -5.32 -0.04
C ASN A 39 -3.82 -6.13 1.12
N LEU A 40 -3.20 -5.46 2.10
CA LEU A 40 -2.76 -6.10 3.33
C LEU A 40 -3.91 -6.19 4.33
N ASP A 41 -3.97 -7.32 5.06
CA ASP A 41 -4.89 -7.49 6.17
C ASP A 41 -4.67 -6.40 7.24
N PRO A 42 -5.70 -5.59 7.56
CA PRO A 42 -5.60 -4.52 8.54
C PRO A 42 -5.16 -4.94 9.94
N ALA A 43 -5.46 -6.18 10.35
CA ALA A 43 -5.03 -6.71 11.63
C ALA A 43 -3.51 -6.66 11.82
N ALA A 44 -2.74 -6.62 10.72
CA ALA A 44 -1.28 -6.57 10.75
C ALA A 44 -0.70 -5.19 11.10
N PHE A 45 -1.47 -4.10 10.96
CA PHE A 45 -0.93 -2.74 11.06
C PHE A 45 -1.82 -1.72 11.77
N GLU A 46 -3.08 -2.04 12.06
CA GLU A 46 -4.03 -1.07 12.63
C GLU A 46 -3.63 -0.52 14.01
N SER A 47 -2.93 -1.28 14.83
CA SER A 47 -2.49 -0.82 16.16
C SER A 47 -1.27 0.11 16.11
N ARG A 48 -0.59 0.19 14.95
CA ARG A 48 0.68 0.91 14.77
C ARG A 48 0.52 2.26 14.06
N PHE A 49 -0.61 2.46 13.38
CA PHE A 49 -0.86 3.59 12.49
C PHE A 49 -2.20 4.22 12.83
N ASP A 50 -2.27 5.54 12.76
CA ASP A 50 -3.49 6.33 12.99
C ASP A 50 -3.75 7.26 11.78
N ALA A 51 -4.71 8.15 11.91
CA ALA A 51 -5.09 9.08 10.83
C ALA A 51 -3.92 9.98 10.37
N SER A 52 -2.91 10.23 11.21
CA SER A 52 -1.72 11.02 10.84
C SER A 52 -0.79 10.30 9.86
N THR A 53 -1.01 8.99 9.66
CA THR A 53 -0.21 8.13 8.77
C THR A 53 -0.97 7.72 7.50
N GLU A 54 -2.09 8.38 7.23
CA GLU A 54 -2.77 8.26 5.94
C GLU A 54 -1.99 9.01 4.86
N GLY A 55 -1.88 8.43 3.67
CA GLY A 55 -1.15 9.01 2.56
C GLY A 55 -0.65 7.99 1.54
N VAL A 56 0.14 8.49 0.59
CA VAL A 56 0.83 7.67 -0.39
C VAL A 56 2.32 7.67 -0.09
N TYR A 57 2.86 6.48 0.06
CA TYR A 57 4.25 6.21 0.43
C TYR A 57 4.94 5.52 -0.73
N VAL A 58 6.24 5.68 -0.84
CA VAL A 58 7.08 4.89 -1.77
C VAL A 58 8.06 4.04 -0.97
N GLY A 59 8.41 2.86 -1.48
CA GLY A 59 9.27 1.95 -0.72
C GLY A 59 9.69 0.71 -1.49
N TRP A 60 9.69 -0.44 -0.82
CA TRP A 60 9.94 -1.75 -1.41
C TRP A 60 8.98 -2.79 -0.84
N ALA A 61 8.58 -3.76 -1.65
CA ALA A 61 7.68 -4.85 -1.29
C ALA A 61 8.15 -6.16 -1.93
N ALA A 62 7.82 -7.28 -1.30
CA ALA A 62 8.11 -8.60 -1.82
C ALA A 62 7.10 -9.61 -1.30
N ILE A 63 6.83 -10.66 -2.07
CA ILE A 63 6.01 -11.78 -1.62
C ILE A 63 6.91 -12.73 -0.83
N ARG A 64 6.42 -13.22 0.31
CA ARG A 64 7.10 -14.18 1.17
C ARG A 64 6.30 -15.47 1.21
N ASP A 65 6.42 -16.23 0.13
CA ASP A 65 5.76 -17.52 -0.03
C ASP A 65 6.77 -18.53 -0.58
N PRO A 66 7.22 -19.51 0.23
CA PRO A 66 8.23 -20.48 -0.19
C PRO A 66 7.76 -21.44 -1.28
N THR A 67 6.46 -21.44 -1.61
CA THR A 67 5.90 -22.26 -2.70
C THR A 67 6.03 -21.58 -4.06
N LEU A 68 6.32 -20.28 -4.10
CA LEU A 68 6.50 -19.53 -5.34
C LEU A 68 7.94 -19.64 -5.87
N PRO A 69 8.14 -19.52 -7.19
CA PRO A 69 9.46 -19.39 -7.78
C PRO A 69 10.28 -18.25 -7.15
N GLU A 70 11.61 -18.35 -7.15
CA GLU A 70 12.50 -17.37 -6.53
C GLU A 70 12.31 -15.97 -7.14
N GLU A 71 12.09 -15.90 -8.45
CA GLU A 71 11.81 -14.65 -9.17
C GLU A 71 10.55 -13.94 -8.68
N ALA A 72 9.53 -14.69 -8.24
CA ALA A 72 8.29 -14.13 -7.71
C ALA A 72 8.42 -13.62 -6.27
N GLN A 73 9.52 -13.99 -5.59
CA GLN A 73 9.84 -13.56 -4.22
C GLN A 73 10.84 -12.39 -4.16
N ALA A 74 11.27 -11.90 -5.33
CA ALA A 74 12.16 -10.77 -5.48
C ALA A 74 11.57 -9.47 -4.86
N VAL A 75 12.45 -8.53 -4.56
CA VAL A 75 12.06 -7.23 -4.00
C VAL A 75 11.79 -6.24 -5.13
N HIS A 76 10.62 -5.60 -5.07
CA HIS A 76 10.11 -4.66 -6.06
C HIS A 76 9.80 -3.28 -5.43
N LYS A 77 10.02 -2.19 -6.16
CA LYS A 77 9.86 -0.77 -5.76
C LYS A 77 8.42 -0.28 -5.53
N ALA A 78 8.03 -0.08 -4.29
CA ALA A 78 6.65 0.09 -3.90
C ALA A 78 6.03 1.48 -3.94
N VAL A 79 4.69 1.55 -4.03
CA VAL A 79 3.83 2.75 -3.83
C VAL A 79 2.62 2.40 -2.96
N LEU A 80 2.76 2.58 -1.66
CA LEU A 80 1.77 2.22 -0.66
C LEU A 80 0.76 3.33 -0.40
N SER A 81 -0.50 3.10 -0.74
CA SER A 81 -1.65 3.87 -0.30
C SER A 81 -2.13 3.36 1.06
N MET A 82 -1.99 4.21 2.05
CA MET A 82 -2.50 4.09 3.42
C MET A 82 -3.70 5.00 3.58
N GLY A 83 -4.84 4.47 4.00
CA GLY A 83 -5.97 5.34 4.30
C GLY A 83 -7.17 4.57 4.80
N TRP A 84 -8.05 5.27 5.51
CA TRP A 84 -9.41 4.82 5.69
C TRP A 84 -10.21 5.02 4.40
N ASN A 85 -11.04 4.05 4.01
CA ASN A 85 -12.00 4.24 2.93
C ASN A 85 -13.38 4.60 3.52
N PRO A 86 -13.74 5.89 3.62
CA PRO A 86 -14.97 6.34 4.27
C PRO A 86 -16.26 5.95 3.53
N THR A 87 -16.17 5.43 2.30
CA THR A 87 -17.32 4.91 1.55
C THR A 87 -17.85 3.58 2.11
N TYR A 88 -17.12 2.96 3.02
CA TYR A 88 -17.48 1.68 3.64
C TYR A 88 -17.70 1.88 5.13
N THR A 89 -18.96 2.10 5.49
CA THR A 89 -19.49 1.97 6.84
C THR A 89 -19.48 0.48 7.24
N ASP A 90 -18.31 -0.15 7.25
CA ASP A 90 -18.09 -1.42 7.95
C ASP A 90 -16.58 -1.66 8.15
N ARG A 91 -16.08 -1.18 9.29
CA ARG A 91 -15.01 -1.72 10.15
C ARG A 91 -13.84 -2.56 9.56
N MET A 92 -13.29 -2.30 8.37
CA MET A 92 -12.00 -2.93 7.99
C MET A 92 -11.08 -1.99 7.18
N ARG A 93 -9.90 -1.71 7.75
CA ARG A 93 -8.81 -0.91 7.15
C ARG A 93 -8.27 -1.59 5.88
N SER A 94 -7.79 -0.80 4.92
CA SER A 94 -7.12 -1.33 3.72
C SER A 94 -5.85 -0.53 3.45
N GLN A 95 -4.72 -1.22 3.30
CA GLN A 95 -3.45 -0.68 2.81
C GLN A 95 -3.13 -1.34 1.48
N SER A 96 -2.82 -0.54 0.45
CA SER A 96 -2.45 -1.03 -0.89
C SER A 96 -1.03 -0.59 -1.26
N GLY A 97 -0.05 -1.50 -1.21
CA GLY A 97 1.35 -1.31 -1.64
C GLY A 97 1.54 -1.57 -3.13
N HIS A 98 2.01 -0.61 -3.94
CA HIS A 98 2.64 -0.90 -5.24
C HIS A 98 4.01 -1.52 -4.98
N GLY A 99 4.72 -1.90 -6.04
CA GLY A 99 6.04 -2.52 -6.20
C GLY A 99 6.43 -2.24 -7.66
N ALA A 100 7.69 -2.01 -8.01
CA ALA A 100 8.19 -1.56 -9.31
C ALA A 100 9.57 -2.16 -9.56
#